data_AF-A0AAE0CE99-F1
#
_entry.id   AF-A0AAE0CE99-F1
#
_cell.length_a   1.000
_cell.length_b   1.000
_cell.length_c   1.000
_cell.angle_alpha   90.00
_cell.angle_beta   90.00
_cell.angle_gamma   90.00
#
_symmetry.space_group_name_H-M   'P 1'
#
loop_
_entity.id
_entity.type
_entity.pdbx_description
1 polymer ?
#
loop_
_entity_poly.entity_id
_entity_poly.type
_entity_poly.pdbx_seq_one_letter_code
_entity_poly.pdbx_strand_id
1 'polypeptide(L)'
;MSSSETSSTRISGLLVVSQPSPTVVNKVAFIPWHEWWGPAVVYLAAFVLCFNAGFMNGASMAGMYKYGSITSVTGTVAHLGVEFQHGDLDKAKHYGLLLFSFFTGSSICGLYIPNKHVQIGKQRYGYALFNTSLFIVLATYFNNEDFSKCLIAAACGLQNGMASQYSSNVMRTTHVTGTITDLGLAIGRLLGARLRNETGDHTVVSWKIQFLSLELVGFFLGSLTGARLWDDYGDKVMYVPAVSSATLGLTYSVYRYRIKNST
;
A
#
# COMPACT_ATOMS: atom_id res chain seq x y z
N MET A 1 -1.20 46.61 -46.45
CA MET A 1 -2.48 47.14 -45.95
C MET A 1 -3.31 45.93 -45.55
N SER A 2 -3.63 45.61 -44.31
CA SER A 2 -3.55 46.23 -42.97
C SER A 2 -3.70 45.03 -42.01
N SER A 3 -2.81 44.73 -41.04
CA SER A 3 -2.90 45.13 -39.61
C SER A 3 -4.35 45.30 -39.11
N SER A 4 -4.83 44.85 -37.96
CA SER A 4 -4.35 44.32 -36.67
C SER A 4 -5.66 43.89 -35.95
N GLU A 5 -5.74 43.02 -34.94
CA GLU A 5 -5.40 43.33 -33.56
C GLU A 5 -5.73 42.10 -32.69
N THR A 6 -4.71 41.65 -31.97
CA THR A 6 -4.83 40.90 -30.73
C THR A 6 -5.51 41.77 -29.67
N SER A 7 -6.60 41.29 -29.08
CA SER A 7 -7.15 41.84 -27.85
C SER A 7 -7.34 40.71 -26.84
N SER A 8 -6.44 40.70 -25.86
CA SER A 8 -6.55 39.89 -24.67
C SER A 8 -7.58 40.51 -23.73
N THR A 9 -8.53 39.72 -23.26
CA THR A 9 -9.19 40.00 -21.98
C THR A 9 -9.30 38.70 -21.20
N ARG A 10 -8.26 38.42 -20.41
CA ARG A 10 -8.35 37.50 -19.27
C ARG A 10 -9.01 38.25 -18.13
N ILE A 11 -10.12 37.75 -17.59
CA ILE A 11 -10.44 37.87 -16.16
C ILE A 11 -11.17 36.58 -15.70
N SER A 12 -10.61 35.95 -14.66
CA SER A 12 -11.23 34.99 -13.72
C SER A 12 -11.37 33.49 -14.09
N GLY A 13 -10.30 32.74 -13.85
CA GLY A 13 -10.24 31.96 -12.60
C GLY A 13 -10.95 30.60 -12.47
N LEU A 14 -11.31 29.90 -13.54
CA LEU A 14 -11.58 28.46 -13.48
C LEU A 14 -10.54 27.70 -14.30
N LEU A 15 -9.60 27.03 -13.62
CA LEU A 15 -8.84 25.93 -14.22
C LEU A 15 -9.83 24.81 -14.53
N VAL A 16 -10.47 24.87 -15.70
CA VAL A 16 -11.08 23.69 -16.31
C VAL A 16 -9.91 22.76 -16.62
N VAL A 17 -9.64 21.84 -15.71
CA VAL A 17 -8.77 20.68 -15.97
C VAL A 17 -9.41 19.97 -17.15
N SER A 18 -8.86 20.20 -18.35
CA SER A 18 -9.27 19.49 -19.54
C SER A 18 -9.11 18.00 -19.25
N GLN A 19 -10.23 17.29 -19.16
CA GLN A 19 -10.23 15.83 -19.11
C GLN A 19 -9.33 15.33 -20.26
N PRO A 20 -8.33 14.47 -20.00
CA PRO A 20 -7.51 13.96 -21.08
C PRO A 20 -8.41 13.19 -22.05
N SER A 21 -8.17 13.36 -23.35
CA SER A 21 -8.95 12.74 -24.41
C SER A 21 -9.11 11.23 -24.19
N PRO A 22 -10.24 10.61 -24.60
CA PRO A 22 -10.54 9.20 -24.35
C PRO A 22 -9.49 8.22 -24.92
N THR A 23 -8.61 8.68 -25.80
CA THR A 23 -7.44 7.96 -26.30
C THR A 23 -6.29 7.82 -25.30
N VAL A 24 -6.17 8.67 -24.27
CA VAL A 24 -5.13 8.61 -23.24
C VAL A 24 -5.53 7.66 -22.11
N VAL A 25 -6.83 7.55 -21.81
CA VAL A 25 -7.37 6.61 -20.80
C VAL A 25 -7.12 5.15 -21.23
N ASN A 26 -7.14 4.87 -22.53
CA ASN A 26 -6.86 3.54 -23.08
C ASN A 26 -5.36 3.13 -23.08
N LYS A 27 -4.43 4.02 -22.69
CA LYS A 27 -3.00 3.66 -22.50
C LYS A 27 -2.62 3.36 -21.05
N VAL A 28 -3.55 3.49 -20.10
CA VAL A 28 -3.36 3.00 -18.73
C VAL A 28 -3.75 1.51 -18.59
N ALA A 29 -4.30 0.93 -19.67
CA ALA A 29 -4.63 -0.47 -19.75
C ALA A 29 -3.47 -1.26 -20.39
N PHE A 30 -3.13 -2.39 -19.75
CA PHE A 30 -2.24 -3.44 -20.23
C PHE A 30 -0.75 -3.13 -20.27
N ILE A 31 -0.08 -3.39 -19.14
CA ILE A 31 1.15 -4.18 -19.23
C ILE A 31 0.70 -5.58 -19.66
N PRO A 32 1.13 -6.11 -20.82
CA PRO A 32 0.74 -7.44 -21.26
C PRO A 32 1.29 -8.46 -20.24
N TRP A 33 0.40 -9.07 -19.46
CA TRP A 33 0.70 -10.12 -18.47
C TRP A 33 1.22 -11.45 -19.07
N HIS A 34 1.69 -11.40 -20.32
CA HIS A 34 1.94 -12.55 -21.18
C HIS A 34 3.41 -13.03 -21.13
N GLU A 35 4.32 -12.29 -20.51
CA GLU A 35 5.74 -12.66 -20.50
C GLU A 35 6.24 -13.02 -19.08
N TRP A 36 6.20 -14.33 -18.82
CA TRP A 36 7.01 -15.15 -17.89
C TRP A 36 6.61 -15.26 -16.40
N TRP A 37 5.70 -14.43 -15.89
CA TRP A 37 5.04 -14.69 -14.59
C TRP A 37 3.54 -14.46 -14.76
N GLY A 38 2.75 -15.54 -14.70
CA GLY A 38 1.30 -15.46 -14.87
C GLY A 38 0.61 -14.63 -13.78
N PRO A 39 -0.65 -14.21 -13.99
CA PRO A 39 -1.44 -13.42 -13.03
C PRO A 39 -1.44 -14.02 -11.61
N ALA A 40 -1.33 -15.34 -11.48
CA ALA A 40 -1.27 -16.04 -10.19
C ALA A 40 -0.16 -15.54 -9.25
N VAL A 41 1.04 -15.22 -9.76
CA VAL A 41 2.14 -14.79 -8.89
C VAL A 41 1.88 -13.41 -8.32
N VAL A 42 1.28 -12.52 -9.10
CA VAL A 42 0.96 -11.16 -8.67
C VAL A 42 -0.10 -11.21 -7.57
N TYR A 43 -1.11 -12.07 -7.74
CA TYR A 43 -2.12 -12.32 -6.72
C TYR A 43 -1.50 -12.92 -5.46
N LEU A 44 -0.59 -13.89 -5.59
CA LEU A 44 0.12 -14.47 -4.46
C LEU A 44 0.98 -13.43 -3.73
N ALA A 45 1.78 -12.64 -4.44
CA ALA A 45 2.61 -11.60 -3.86
C ALA A 45 1.74 -10.53 -3.16
N ALA A 46 0.62 -10.14 -3.78
CA ALA A 46 -0.33 -9.22 -3.18
C ALA A 46 -0.92 -9.78 -1.88
N PHE A 47 -1.36 -11.04 -1.91
CA PHE A 47 -1.86 -11.73 -0.73
C PHE A 47 -0.83 -11.78 0.39
N VAL A 48 0.41 -12.20 0.10
CA VAL A 48 1.48 -12.33 1.11
C VAL A 48 1.82 -10.97 1.71
N LEU A 49 1.87 -9.90 0.91
CA LEU A 49 2.16 -8.55 1.40
C LEU A 49 1.03 -8.00 2.28
N CYS A 50 -0.23 -8.17 1.87
CA CYS A 50 -1.39 -7.80 2.68
C CYS A 50 -1.47 -8.66 3.96
N PHE A 51 -1.15 -9.95 3.86
CA PHE A 51 -1.04 -10.85 5.01
C PHE A 51 0.04 -10.37 5.98
N ASN A 52 1.25 -10.06 5.52
CA ASN A 52 2.31 -9.52 6.39
C ASN A 52 1.88 -8.20 7.06
N ALA A 53 1.23 -7.31 6.32
CA ALA A 53 0.72 -6.04 6.84
C ALA A 53 -0.34 -6.26 7.94
N GLY A 54 -1.30 -7.15 7.68
CA GLY A 54 -2.29 -7.57 8.67
C GLY A 54 -1.64 -8.21 9.89
N PHE A 55 -0.68 -9.12 9.67
CA PHE A 55 0.04 -9.83 10.73
C PHE A 55 0.75 -8.87 11.68
N MET A 56 1.55 -7.94 11.13
CA MET A 56 2.21 -6.91 11.94
C MET A 56 1.20 -6.09 12.74
N ASN A 57 0.07 -5.72 12.11
CA ASN A 57 -0.97 -4.95 12.77
C ASN A 57 -1.66 -5.72 13.90
N GLY A 58 -2.10 -6.96 13.64
CA GLY A 58 -2.78 -7.81 14.60
C GLY A 58 -1.88 -8.21 15.78
N ALA A 59 -0.64 -8.61 15.51
CA ALA A 59 0.35 -8.90 16.54
C ALA A 59 0.65 -7.67 17.41
N SER A 60 0.78 -6.50 16.78
CA SER A 60 0.99 -5.25 17.51
C SER A 60 -0.20 -4.91 18.40
N MET A 61 -1.43 -5.05 17.91
CA MET A 61 -2.65 -4.79 18.68
C MET A 61 -2.85 -5.76 19.84
N ALA A 62 -2.42 -7.03 19.69
CA ALA A 62 -2.57 -8.05 20.73
C ALA A 62 -1.66 -7.79 21.95
N GLY A 63 -0.46 -7.24 21.75
CA GLY A 63 0.44 -6.99 22.89
C GLY A 63 1.20 -5.68 22.91
N MET A 64 1.90 -5.30 21.82
CA MET A 64 2.77 -4.11 21.83
C MET A 64 1.98 -2.81 22.01
N TYR A 65 0.75 -2.77 21.49
CA TYR A 65 -0.05 -1.56 21.38
C TYR A 65 -1.55 -1.87 21.52
N LYS A 66 -1.97 -2.11 22.77
CA LYS A 66 -3.37 -2.43 23.10
C LYS A 66 -4.38 -1.33 22.72
N TYR A 67 -3.93 -0.10 22.50
CA TYR A 67 -4.81 1.07 22.34
C TYR A 67 -5.02 1.53 20.88
N GLY A 68 -4.49 0.84 19.88
CA GLY A 68 -4.75 1.22 18.49
C GLY A 68 -4.04 0.36 17.43
N SER A 69 -4.31 0.65 16.16
CA SER A 69 -3.65 0.02 15.02
C SER A 69 -2.43 0.84 14.60
N ILE A 70 -1.28 0.17 14.38
CA ILE A 70 -0.05 0.82 13.89
C ILE A 70 -0.16 1.14 12.38
N THR A 71 -1.01 0.40 11.65
CA THR A 71 -1.15 0.54 10.20
C THR A 71 -2.30 1.44 9.77
N SER A 72 -3.26 1.72 10.66
CA SER A 72 -4.46 2.53 10.37
C SER A 72 -4.20 4.02 10.54
N VAL A 73 -3.58 4.63 9.53
CA VAL A 73 -3.24 6.08 9.54
C VAL A 73 -4.45 6.96 9.85
N THR A 74 -5.62 6.66 9.28
CA THR A 74 -6.87 7.40 9.56
C THR A 74 -7.25 7.37 11.05
N GLY A 75 -7.15 6.20 11.67
CA GLY A 75 -7.42 6.04 13.11
C GLY A 75 -6.37 6.76 13.95
N THR A 76 -5.08 6.62 13.61
CA THR A 76 -3.97 7.28 14.31
C THR A 76 -4.11 8.81 14.28
N VAL A 77 -4.52 9.41 13.16
CA VAL A 77 -4.80 10.86 13.06
C VAL A 77 -5.98 11.26 13.96
N ALA A 78 -7.06 10.47 13.96
CA ALA A 78 -8.22 10.75 14.81
C ALA A 78 -7.86 10.69 16.30
N HIS A 79 -7.14 9.64 16.73
CA HIS A 79 -6.66 9.51 18.10
C HIS A 79 -5.73 10.66 18.48
N LEU A 80 -4.81 11.08 17.61
CA LEU A 80 -3.96 12.25 17.85
C LEU A 80 -4.79 13.49 18.20
N GLY A 81 -5.85 13.77 17.44
CA GLY A 81 -6.74 14.91 17.70
C GLY A 81 -7.50 14.79 19.01
N VAL A 82 -7.96 13.59 19.36
CA VAL A 82 -8.64 13.31 20.64
C VAL A 82 -7.71 13.52 21.83
N GLU A 83 -6.48 13.01 21.78
CA GLU A 83 -5.51 13.19 22.89
C GLU A 83 -5.09 14.65 23.05
N PHE A 84 -4.98 15.40 21.95
CA PHE A 84 -4.78 16.85 22.03
C PHE A 84 -5.92 17.56 22.76
N GLN A 85 -7.18 17.16 22.50
CA GLN A 85 -8.34 17.75 23.17
C GLN A 85 -8.39 17.39 24.66
N HIS A 86 -8.00 16.17 25.04
CA HIS A 86 -7.91 15.75 26.43
C HIS A 86 -6.70 16.34 27.19
N GLY A 87 -5.75 16.96 26.48
CA GLY A 87 -4.54 17.53 27.07
C GLY A 87 -3.46 16.49 27.43
N ASP A 88 -3.62 15.24 27.00
CA ASP A 88 -2.63 14.17 27.20
C ASP A 88 -1.55 14.25 26.11
N LEU A 89 -0.57 15.13 26.34
CA LEU A 89 0.50 15.40 25.37
C LEU A 89 1.41 14.19 25.14
N ASP A 90 1.52 13.28 26.10
CA ASP A 90 2.37 12.09 25.97
C ASP A 90 1.77 11.10 24.97
N LYS A 91 0.45 10.82 25.08
CA LYS A 91 -0.24 9.99 24.07
C LYS A 91 -0.32 10.69 22.72
N ALA A 92 -0.56 12.00 22.69
CA ALA A 92 -0.55 12.77 21.45
C ALA A 92 0.82 12.66 20.75
N LYS A 93 1.92 12.85 21.48
CA LYS A 93 3.28 12.66 20.96
C LYS A 93 3.46 11.24 20.40
N HIS A 94 2.96 10.23 21.08
CA HIS A 94 3.03 8.84 20.62
C HIS A 94 2.35 8.65 19.25
N TYR A 95 1.09 9.06 19.11
CA TYR A 95 0.39 8.97 17.82
C TYR A 95 1.07 9.80 16.72
N GLY A 96 1.58 10.99 17.06
CA GLY A 96 2.35 11.84 16.15
C GLY A 96 3.63 11.15 15.64
N LEU A 97 4.37 10.48 16.53
CA LEU A 97 5.57 9.73 16.17
C LEU A 97 5.26 8.52 15.26
N LEU A 98 4.15 7.80 15.51
CA LEU A 98 3.71 6.72 14.62
C LEU A 98 3.39 7.23 13.22
N LEU A 99 2.65 8.33 13.11
CA LEU A 99 2.32 8.97 11.82
C LEU A 99 3.59 9.41 11.08
N PHE A 100 4.49 10.10 11.78
CA PHE A 100 5.75 10.55 11.21
C PHE A 100 6.64 9.36 10.78
N SER A 101 6.65 8.28 11.54
CA SER A 101 7.40 7.07 11.20
C SER A 101 6.82 6.37 9.97
N PHE A 102 5.49 6.22 9.87
CA PHE A 102 4.84 5.70 8.67
C PHE A 102 5.12 6.58 7.44
N PHE A 103 5.04 7.90 7.62
CA PHE A 103 5.37 8.88 6.58
C PHE A 103 6.81 8.73 6.11
N THR A 104 7.79 8.73 7.03
CA THR A 104 9.21 8.60 6.68
C THR A 104 9.51 7.26 5.98
N GLY A 105 8.92 6.16 6.42
CA GLY A 105 8.99 4.88 5.70
C GLY A 105 8.49 4.99 4.26
N SER A 106 7.34 5.63 4.06
CA SER A 106 6.79 5.89 2.72
C SER A 106 7.68 6.83 1.89
N SER A 107 8.29 7.84 2.51
CA SER A 107 9.24 8.76 1.86
C SER A 107 10.51 8.03 1.40
N ILE A 108 11.06 7.14 2.23
CA ILE A 108 12.21 6.29 1.88
C ILE A 108 11.88 5.43 0.64
N CYS A 109 10.66 4.90 0.55
CA CYS A 109 10.20 4.21 -0.67
C CYS A 109 10.28 5.12 -1.90
N GLY A 110 9.78 6.35 -1.79
CA GLY A 110 9.79 7.35 -2.86
C GLY A 110 11.21 7.74 -3.32
N LEU A 111 12.20 7.69 -2.42
CA LEU A 111 13.61 7.92 -2.78
C LEU A 111 14.21 6.76 -3.58
N TYR A 112 13.85 5.51 -3.24
CA TYR A 112 14.40 4.32 -3.90
C TYR A 112 13.72 3.97 -5.22
N ILE A 113 12.42 4.22 -5.30
CA ILE A 113 11.60 3.83 -6.44
C ILE A 113 11.06 5.12 -7.05
N PRO A 114 11.62 5.55 -8.21
CA PRO A 114 11.19 6.77 -8.86
C PRO A 114 9.82 6.56 -9.51
N ASN A 115 9.00 7.62 -9.50
CA ASN A 115 7.68 7.66 -10.12
C ASN A 115 7.79 7.65 -11.66
N LYS A 116 8.07 6.47 -12.22
CA LYS A 116 8.01 6.15 -13.65
C LYS A 116 6.96 5.04 -13.81
N HIS A 117 6.34 4.94 -14.99
CA HIS A 117 5.44 3.82 -15.32
C HIS A 117 6.02 2.49 -14.82
N VAL A 118 5.17 1.61 -14.28
CA VAL A 118 5.58 0.32 -13.69
C VAL A 118 6.47 -0.43 -14.68
N GLN A 119 7.72 -0.67 -14.28
CA GLN A 119 8.70 -1.43 -15.05
C GLN A 119 9.22 -2.59 -14.19
N ILE A 120 8.50 -3.71 -14.24
CA ILE A 120 8.91 -4.97 -13.63
C ILE A 120 10.29 -5.36 -14.18
N GLY A 121 11.20 -5.80 -13.31
CA GLY A 121 12.58 -6.15 -13.67
C GLY A 121 13.58 -5.00 -13.80
N LYS A 122 13.15 -3.73 -13.78
CA LYS A 122 14.07 -2.57 -13.81
C LYS A 122 14.18 -1.86 -12.47
N GLN A 123 13.06 -1.73 -11.76
CA GLN A 123 13.01 -1.04 -10.47
C GLN A 123 13.56 -1.89 -9.33
N ARG A 124 13.84 -1.24 -8.20
CA ARG A 124 14.55 -1.84 -7.07
C ARG A 124 13.64 -2.22 -5.90
N TYR A 125 12.49 -2.85 -6.18
CA TYR A 125 11.51 -3.25 -5.15
C TYR A 125 12.13 -4.15 -4.06
N GLY A 126 13.14 -4.96 -4.40
CA GLY A 126 13.88 -5.77 -3.43
C GLY A 126 14.52 -4.97 -2.30
N TYR A 127 15.04 -3.75 -2.55
CA TYR A 127 15.61 -2.92 -1.48
C TYR A 127 14.54 -2.45 -0.48
N ALA A 128 13.33 -2.14 -0.94
CA ALA A 128 12.24 -1.78 -0.04
C ALA A 128 11.87 -2.96 0.86
N LEU A 129 11.77 -4.17 0.31
CA LEU A 129 11.49 -5.40 1.07
C LEU A 129 12.58 -5.75 2.10
N PHE A 130 13.85 -5.60 1.73
CA PHE A 130 14.96 -5.80 2.68
C PHE A 130 14.96 -4.76 3.80
N ASN A 131 14.66 -3.49 3.51
CA ASN A 131 14.55 -2.45 4.54
C ASN A 131 13.31 -2.68 5.43
N THR A 132 12.19 -3.13 4.87
CA THR A 132 11.02 -3.55 5.66
C THR A 132 11.41 -4.67 6.63
N SER A 133 12.09 -5.71 6.15
CA SER A 133 12.59 -6.78 7.02
C SER A 133 13.56 -6.27 8.08
N LEU A 134 14.49 -5.39 7.72
CA LEU A 134 15.47 -4.83 8.65
C LEU A 134 14.79 -4.05 9.76
N PHE A 135 13.84 -3.17 9.43
CA PHE A 135 13.10 -2.40 10.43
C PHE A 135 12.32 -3.31 11.39
N ILE A 136 11.71 -4.38 10.89
CA ILE A 136 11.00 -5.35 11.75
C ILE A 136 12.00 -6.07 12.67
N VAL A 137 13.14 -6.56 12.15
CA VAL A 137 14.17 -7.22 12.98
C VAL A 137 14.71 -6.28 14.05
N LEU A 138 15.00 -5.03 13.71
CA LEU A 138 15.46 -4.03 14.67
C LEU A 138 14.39 -3.73 15.72
N ALA A 139 13.11 -3.65 15.32
CA ALA A 139 12.01 -3.46 16.26
C ALA A 139 11.94 -4.60 17.27
N THR A 140 12.08 -5.85 16.83
CA THR A 140 12.10 -7.01 17.72
C THR A 140 13.36 -7.05 18.59
N TYR A 141 14.53 -6.70 18.03
CA TYR A 141 15.81 -6.76 18.75
C TYR A 141 15.91 -5.72 19.87
N PHE A 142 15.55 -4.46 19.60
CA PHE A 142 15.67 -3.40 20.60
C PHE A 142 14.66 -3.53 21.73
N ASN A 143 13.49 -4.14 21.45
CA ASN A 143 12.40 -4.37 22.41
C ASN A 143 12.08 -3.13 23.29
N ASN A 144 12.28 -1.94 22.75
CA ASN A 144 11.93 -0.69 23.41
C ASN A 144 10.54 -0.31 22.91
N GLU A 145 9.57 -0.22 23.83
CA GLU A 145 8.17 -0.12 23.45
C GLU A 145 7.88 0.95 22.38
N ASP A 146 8.40 2.17 22.53
CA ASP A 146 8.08 3.26 21.61
C ASP A 146 8.91 3.22 20.33
N PHE A 147 10.21 2.94 20.44
CA PHE A 147 11.08 2.87 19.27
C PHE A 147 10.70 1.69 18.36
N SER A 148 10.36 0.54 18.93
CA SER A 148 9.93 -0.64 18.19
C SER A 148 8.62 -0.39 17.44
N LYS A 149 7.64 0.29 18.04
CA LYS A 149 6.39 0.67 17.34
C LYS A 149 6.66 1.62 16.18
N CYS A 150 7.57 2.60 16.35
CA CYS A 150 7.98 3.51 15.29
C CYS A 150 8.64 2.76 14.12
N LEU A 151 9.53 1.81 14.40
CA LEU A 151 10.17 0.99 13.37
C LEU A 151 9.15 0.12 12.62
N ILE A 152 8.18 -0.49 13.30
CA ILE A 152 7.08 -1.24 12.66
C ILE A 152 6.22 -0.32 11.79
N ALA A 153 5.89 0.89 12.27
CA ALA A 153 5.15 1.89 11.49
C ALA A 153 5.92 2.29 10.22
N ALA A 154 7.23 2.53 10.33
CA ALA A 154 8.09 2.82 9.19
C ALA A 154 8.18 1.65 8.21
N ALA A 155 8.28 0.41 8.71
CA ALA A 155 8.26 -0.80 7.87
C ALA A 155 6.95 -0.92 7.07
N CYS A 156 5.81 -0.66 7.72
CA CYS A 156 4.49 -0.67 7.11
C CYS A 156 4.34 0.44 6.06
N GLY A 157 4.80 1.66 6.36
CA GLY A 157 4.80 2.79 5.42
C GLY A 157 5.64 2.50 4.17
N LEU A 158 6.84 1.98 4.37
CA LEU A 158 7.74 1.58 3.29
C LEU A 158 7.11 0.50 2.39
N GLN A 159 6.54 -0.55 2.99
CA GLN A 159 5.88 -1.63 2.24
C GLN A 159 4.64 -1.12 1.48
N ASN A 160 3.84 -0.26 2.10
CA ASN A 160 2.63 0.28 1.48
C ASN A 160 2.96 1.23 0.32
N GLY A 161 3.99 2.08 0.47
CA GLY A 161 4.52 2.91 -0.61
C GLY A 161 5.04 2.08 -1.79
N MET A 162 5.75 0.99 -1.48
CA MET A 162 6.29 0.08 -2.49
C MET A 162 5.17 -0.63 -3.27
N ALA A 163 4.17 -1.18 -2.57
CA ALA A 163 3.03 -1.83 -3.19
C ALA A 163 2.22 -0.87 -4.07
N SER A 164 2.05 0.38 -3.61
CA SER A 164 1.38 1.43 -4.38
C SER A 164 2.13 1.74 -5.69
N GLN A 165 3.45 1.90 -5.64
CA GLN A 165 4.25 2.14 -6.85
C GLN A 165 4.33 0.93 -7.77
N TYR A 166 4.39 -0.29 -7.24
CA TYR A 166 4.43 -1.51 -8.05
C TYR A 166 3.16 -1.71 -8.88
N SER A 167 2.03 -1.31 -8.33
CA SER A 167 0.70 -1.59 -8.89
C SER A 167 0.06 -0.40 -9.60
N SER A 168 0.78 0.72 -9.81
CA SER A 168 0.19 1.98 -10.27
C SER A 168 -1.00 2.43 -9.41
N ASN A 169 -0.86 2.37 -8.09
CA ASN A 169 -1.87 2.70 -7.08
C ASN A 169 -3.12 1.79 -7.06
N VAL A 170 -3.05 0.61 -7.70
CA VAL A 170 -4.14 -0.38 -7.62
C VAL A 170 -4.09 -1.14 -6.28
N MET A 171 -2.89 -1.52 -5.82
CA MET A 171 -2.64 -2.30 -4.62
C MET A 171 -2.14 -1.42 -3.47
N ARG A 172 -2.73 -1.59 -2.28
CA ARG A 172 -2.28 -0.92 -1.04
C ARG A 172 -2.44 -1.86 0.16
N THR A 173 -1.34 -2.21 0.81
CA THR A 173 -1.32 -3.32 1.79
C THR A 173 -1.99 -3.02 3.12
N THR A 174 -2.00 -1.75 3.55
CA THR A 174 -2.57 -1.32 4.84
C THR A 174 -3.77 -0.40 4.69
N HIS A 175 -4.13 -0.02 3.46
CA HIS A 175 -5.14 0.99 3.17
C HIS A 175 -6.55 0.38 3.06
N VAL A 176 -6.96 -0.32 4.11
CA VAL A 176 -8.21 -1.10 4.15
C VAL A 176 -9.43 -0.24 3.83
N THR A 177 -9.50 1.00 4.33
CA THR A 177 -10.61 1.92 4.04
C THR A 177 -10.78 2.13 2.53
N GLY A 178 -9.71 2.42 1.80
CA GLY A 178 -9.81 2.61 0.35
C GLY A 178 -10.09 1.31 -0.40
N THR A 179 -9.52 0.18 0.03
CA THR A 179 -9.82 -1.13 -0.57
C THR A 179 -11.31 -1.47 -0.44
N ILE A 180 -11.91 -1.21 0.72
CA ILE A 180 -13.37 -1.39 0.94
C ILE A 180 -14.18 -0.44 0.04
N THR A 181 -13.81 0.84 -0.02
CA THR A 181 -14.51 1.81 -0.89
C THR A 181 -14.46 1.40 -2.36
N ASP A 182 -13.28 1.02 -2.85
CA ASP A 182 -13.08 0.61 -4.24
C ASP A 182 -13.82 -0.69 -4.56
N LEU A 183 -13.88 -1.64 -3.62
CA LEU A 183 -14.62 -2.88 -3.75
C LEU A 183 -16.13 -2.60 -3.82
N GLY A 184 -16.64 -1.75 -2.93
CA GLY A 184 -18.03 -1.31 -2.93
C GLY A 184 -18.43 -0.61 -4.24
N LEU A 185 -17.57 0.28 -4.75
CA LEU A 185 -17.78 0.92 -6.05
C LEU A 185 -17.75 -0.09 -7.21
N ALA A 186 -16.86 -1.07 -7.19
CA ALA A 186 -16.78 -2.09 -8.24
C ALA A 186 -18.03 -2.97 -8.27
N ILE A 187 -18.48 -3.46 -7.11
CA ILE A 187 -19.72 -4.23 -6.97
C ILE A 187 -20.92 -3.39 -7.39
N GLY A 188 -21.01 -2.14 -6.90
CA GLY A 188 -22.11 -1.22 -7.22
C GLY A 188 -22.21 -0.91 -8.72
N ARG A 189 -21.09 -0.76 -9.43
CA ARG A 189 -21.08 -0.58 -10.89
C ARG A 189 -21.58 -1.83 -11.61
N LEU A 190 -21.19 -3.02 -11.18
CA LEU A 190 -21.64 -4.29 -11.76
C LEU A 190 -23.15 -4.49 -11.58
N LEU A 191 -23.65 -4.23 -10.37
CA LEU A 191 -25.09 -4.28 -10.09
C LEU A 191 -25.85 -3.23 -10.90
N GLY A 192 -25.36 -1.98 -10.93
CA GLY A 192 -25.98 -0.90 -11.69
C GLY A 192 -26.06 -1.18 -13.19
N ALA A 193 -25.00 -1.75 -13.78
CA ALA A 193 -25.00 -2.13 -15.20
C ALA A 193 -26.03 -3.24 -15.50
N ARG A 194 -26.14 -4.24 -14.61
CA ARG A 194 -27.17 -5.29 -14.72
C ARG A 194 -28.59 -4.73 -14.64
N LEU A 195 -28.82 -3.79 -13.73
CA LEU A 195 -30.14 -3.16 -13.57
C LEU A 195 -30.51 -2.29 -14.78
N ARG A 196 -29.54 -1.68 -15.46
CA ARG A 196 -29.76 -0.87 -16.66
C ARG A 196 -29.75 -1.67 -17.97
N ASN A 197 -29.63 -3.00 -17.91
CA ASN A 197 -29.48 -3.88 -19.08
C ASN A 197 -28.34 -3.42 -20.02
N GLU A 198 -27.26 -2.87 -19.46
CA GLU A 198 -26.09 -2.45 -20.25
C GLU A 198 -25.31 -3.67 -20.73
N THR A 199 -25.21 -3.86 -22.05
CA THR A 199 -24.42 -4.92 -22.68
C THR A 199 -22.97 -4.45 -22.85
N GLY A 200 -22.17 -4.57 -21.79
CA GLY A 200 -20.73 -4.25 -21.80
C GLY A 200 -19.87 -5.40 -21.28
N ASP A 201 -18.58 -5.39 -21.63
CA ASP A 201 -17.61 -6.35 -21.09
C ASP A 201 -17.36 -6.09 -19.59
N HIS A 202 -17.94 -6.94 -18.73
CA HIS A 202 -17.82 -6.85 -17.28
C HIS A 202 -16.58 -7.56 -16.71
N THR A 203 -15.71 -8.13 -17.56
CA THR A 203 -14.48 -8.80 -17.11
C THR A 203 -13.55 -7.84 -16.36
N VAL A 204 -13.47 -6.57 -16.78
CA VAL A 204 -12.67 -5.52 -16.13
C VAL A 204 -13.15 -5.23 -14.70
N VAL A 205 -14.43 -5.40 -14.42
CA VAL A 205 -14.97 -5.23 -13.06
C VAL A 205 -14.70 -6.47 -12.20
N SER A 206 -14.71 -7.66 -12.81
CA SER A 206 -14.61 -8.94 -12.11
C SER A 206 -13.22 -9.20 -11.52
N TRP A 207 -12.14 -8.93 -12.27
CA TRP A 207 -10.78 -9.12 -11.73
C TRP A 207 -10.48 -8.14 -10.59
N LYS A 208 -10.98 -6.89 -10.67
CA LYS A 208 -10.76 -5.87 -9.63
C LYS A 208 -11.46 -6.26 -8.34
N ILE A 209 -12.68 -6.78 -8.42
CA ILE A 209 -13.39 -7.33 -7.25
C ILE A 209 -12.59 -8.47 -6.62
N GLN A 210 -12.14 -9.44 -7.42
CA GLN A 210 -11.34 -10.57 -6.93
C GLN A 210 -10.04 -10.11 -6.25
N PHE A 211 -9.31 -9.19 -6.88
CA PHE A 211 -8.04 -8.69 -6.38
C PHE A 211 -8.21 -7.93 -5.06
N LEU A 212 -9.17 -6.99 -4.98
CA LEU A 212 -9.45 -6.25 -3.75
C LEU A 212 -9.97 -7.15 -2.63
N SER A 213 -10.78 -8.15 -2.97
CA SER A 213 -11.28 -9.14 -1.99
C SER A 213 -10.11 -9.95 -1.42
N LEU A 214 -9.16 -10.35 -2.27
CA LEU A 214 -7.95 -11.05 -1.86
C LEU A 214 -7.08 -10.19 -0.93
N GLU A 215 -6.94 -8.89 -1.18
CA GLU A 215 -6.23 -7.99 -0.26
C GLU A 215 -6.88 -7.95 1.13
N LEU A 216 -8.21 -7.82 1.18
CA LEU A 216 -8.96 -7.78 2.43
C LEU A 216 -8.85 -9.10 3.20
N VAL A 217 -9.02 -10.22 2.52
CA VAL A 217 -8.88 -11.56 3.11
C VAL A 217 -7.44 -11.78 3.60
N GLY A 218 -6.44 -11.40 2.82
CA GLY A 218 -5.04 -11.48 3.21
C GLY A 218 -4.76 -10.68 4.49
N PHE A 219 -5.17 -9.41 4.52
CA PHE A 219 -5.00 -8.56 5.70
C PHE A 219 -5.73 -9.11 6.93
N PHE A 220 -6.97 -9.59 6.76
CA PHE A 220 -7.75 -10.18 7.85
C PHE A 220 -7.09 -11.44 8.40
N LEU A 221 -6.75 -12.40 7.54
CA LEU A 221 -6.09 -13.65 7.95
C LEU A 221 -4.72 -13.38 8.59
N GLY A 222 -3.97 -12.43 8.05
CA GLY A 222 -2.73 -11.95 8.65
C GLY A 222 -2.97 -11.45 10.06
N SER A 223 -3.92 -10.53 10.23
CA SER A 223 -4.25 -9.94 11.53
C SER A 223 -4.68 -10.99 12.56
N LEU A 224 -5.54 -11.92 12.15
CA LEU A 224 -5.97 -13.04 12.98
C LEU A 224 -4.78 -13.91 13.42
N THR A 225 -3.92 -14.28 12.48
CA THR A 225 -2.76 -15.14 12.74
C THR A 225 -1.75 -14.44 13.64
N GLY A 226 -1.43 -13.17 13.35
CA GLY A 226 -0.50 -12.37 14.14
C GLY A 226 -0.99 -12.16 15.58
N ALA A 227 -2.28 -11.85 15.76
CA ALA A 227 -2.87 -11.71 17.08
C ALA A 227 -2.85 -13.03 17.87
N ARG A 228 -3.22 -14.15 17.24
CA ARG A 228 -3.24 -15.45 17.92
C ARG A 228 -1.86 -15.96 18.31
N LEU A 229 -0.87 -15.80 17.43
CA LEU A 229 0.50 -16.23 17.69
C LEU A 229 1.21 -15.32 18.69
N TRP A 230 0.75 -14.09 18.87
CA TRP A 230 1.28 -13.20 19.91
C TRP A 230 1.13 -13.80 21.31
N ASP A 231 -0.01 -14.43 21.60
CA ASP A 231 -0.28 -15.03 22.92
C ASP A 231 0.75 -16.12 23.29
N ASP A 232 1.23 -16.87 22.30
CA ASP A 232 2.14 -18.00 22.50
C ASP A 232 3.63 -17.60 22.39
N TYR A 233 3.96 -16.62 21.53
CA TYR A 233 5.35 -16.29 21.15
C TYR A 233 5.80 -14.86 21.46
N GLY A 234 4.89 -13.97 21.87
CA GLY A 234 5.18 -12.57 22.16
C GLY A 234 5.83 -11.82 21.00
N ASP A 235 6.82 -10.99 21.30
CA ASP A 235 7.58 -10.16 20.37
C ASP A 235 8.26 -10.93 19.23
N LYS A 236 8.71 -12.16 19.50
CA LYS A 236 9.39 -13.04 18.51
C LYS A 236 8.50 -13.37 17.31
N VAL A 237 7.18 -13.24 17.44
CA VAL A 237 6.24 -13.47 16.35
C VAL A 237 6.52 -12.55 15.14
N MET A 238 7.09 -11.37 15.38
CA MET A 238 7.44 -10.39 14.34
C MET A 238 8.54 -10.87 13.40
N TYR A 239 9.30 -11.93 13.74
CA TYR A 239 10.23 -12.55 12.80
C TYR A 239 9.52 -13.20 11.59
N VAL A 240 8.25 -13.58 11.72
CA VAL A 240 7.45 -14.15 10.62
C VAL A 240 7.32 -13.17 9.44
N PRO A 241 6.75 -11.95 9.61
CA PRO A 241 6.69 -10.98 8.53
C PRO A 241 8.08 -10.47 8.09
N ALA A 242 9.09 -10.48 8.97
CA ALA A 242 10.45 -10.13 8.60
C ALA A 242 11.06 -11.13 7.60
N VAL A 243 11.05 -12.43 7.93
CA VAL A 243 11.57 -13.51 7.07
C VAL A 243 10.78 -13.57 5.75
N SER A 244 9.46 -13.42 5.82
CA SER A 244 8.60 -13.34 4.63
C SER A 244 9.04 -12.19 3.70
N SER A 245 9.24 -10.99 4.26
CA SER A 245 9.69 -9.81 3.49
C SER A 245 11.09 -10.00 2.90
N ALA A 246 12.04 -10.53 3.68
CA ALA A 246 13.39 -10.83 3.18
C ALA A 246 13.38 -11.86 2.05
N THR A 247 12.54 -12.89 2.16
CA THR A 247 12.40 -13.95 1.15
C THR A 247 11.82 -13.41 -0.15
N LEU A 248 10.77 -12.58 -0.07
CA LEU A 248 10.21 -11.88 -1.24
C LEU A 248 11.25 -10.94 -1.87
N GLY A 249 12.00 -10.20 -1.03
CA GLY A 249 13.06 -9.29 -1.47
C GLY A 249 14.19 -10.01 -2.21
N LEU A 250 14.63 -11.15 -1.70
CA LEU A 250 15.64 -12.01 -2.32
C LEU A 250 15.13 -12.59 -3.64
N THR A 251 13.92 -13.16 -3.63
CA THR A 251 13.30 -13.76 -4.82
C THR A 251 13.19 -12.73 -5.95
N TYR A 252 12.71 -11.52 -5.64
CA TYR A 252 12.63 -10.42 -6.60
C TYR A 252 14.02 -9.97 -7.10
N SER A 253 15.01 -9.89 -6.20
CA SER A 253 16.37 -9.45 -6.56
C SER A 253 17.07 -10.45 -7.48
N VAL A 254 16.95 -11.75 -7.21
CA VAL A 254 17.45 -12.81 -8.09
C VAL A 254 16.76 -12.76 -9.45
N TYR A 255 15.44 -12.58 -9.47
CA TYR A 255 14.68 -12.43 -10.71
C TYR A 255 15.17 -11.23 -11.54
N ARG A 256 15.31 -10.07 -10.90
CA ARG A 256 15.82 -8.85 -11.53
C ARG A 256 17.21 -9.05 -12.11
N TYR A 257 18.10 -9.72 -11.37
CA TYR A 257 19.46 -10.02 -11.82
C TYR A 257 19.47 -10.90 -13.07
N ARG A 258 18.62 -11.93 -13.10
CA ARG A 258 18.47 -12.81 -14.28
C ARG A 258 18.00 -12.04 -15.51
N ILE A 259 16.97 -11.19 -15.38
CA ILE A 259 16.48 -10.37 -16.51
C ILE A 259 17.57 -9.45 -17.05
N LYS A 260 18.28 -8.75 -16.16
CA LYS A 260 19.34 -7.81 -16.58
C LYS A 260 20.45 -8.50 -17.36
N ASN A 261 20.75 -9.76 -17.06
CA ASN A 261 21.80 -10.53 -17.72
C ASN A 261 21.31 -11.28 -18.98
N SER A 262 20.00 -11.30 -19.23
CA SER A 262 19.40 -11.90 -20.44
C SER A 262 19.15 -10.87 -21.55
N THR A 263 19.37 -9.58 -21.28
CA THR A 263 19.28 -8.44 -22.22
C THR A 263 20.65 -7.83 -22.46
#